data_AF-W1IM49-F1
#
_entry.id   AF-W1IM49-F1
#
_cell.length_a   1.000
_cell.length_b   1.000
_cell.length_c   1.000
_cell.angle_alpha   90.00
_cell.angle_beta   90.00
_cell.angle_gamma   90.00
#
_symmetry.space_group_name_H-M   'P 1'
#
loop_
_entity.id
_entity.type
_entity.pdbx_description
1 polymer ?
#
loop_
_entity_poly.entity_id
_entity_poly.type
_entity_poly.pdbx_seq_one_letter_code
_entity_poly.pdbx_strand_id
1 'polypeptide(L)'
;MEVMVLLIEAYEKEHYSIDPPDPIEAIKFRMEQSGLTVKDLEPAIGKSNRVYEVLNRKRNLTLPMIRNLHGMFGIPADVLIKPTNKTP
;
A
#
# COMPACT_ATOMS: atom_id res chain seq x y z
N MET A 1 -6.47 -28.28 -27.12
CA MET A 1 -5.63 -27.51 -26.17
C MET A 1 -5.99 -26.04 -26.33
N GLU A 2 -7.20 -25.64 -25.95
CA GLU A 2 -7.70 -24.26 -26.19
C GLU A 2 -8.41 -23.71 -24.96
N VAL A 3 -7.79 -23.80 -23.77
CA VAL A 3 -8.40 -23.26 -22.53
C VAL A 3 -7.39 -22.58 -21.60
N MET A 4 -6.09 -22.56 -21.90
CA MET A 4 -5.07 -22.01 -20.97
C MET A 4 -4.57 -20.60 -21.33
N VAL A 5 -5.07 -19.97 -22.40
CA VAL A 5 -4.61 -18.64 -22.83
C VAL A 5 -5.59 -17.53 -22.43
N LEU A 6 -6.89 -17.82 -22.34
CA LEU A 6 -7.90 -16.80 -21.99
C LEU A 6 -7.91 -16.40 -20.50
N LEU A 7 -7.35 -17.24 -19.63
CA LEU A 7 -7.20 -16.93 -18.19
C LEU A 7 -5.96 -16.10 -17.89
N ILE A 8 -5.04 -15.98 -18.86
CA ILE A 8 -3.88 -15.10 -18.73
C ILE A 8 -4.26 -13.67 -19.10
N GLU A 9 -5.16 -13.43 -20.07
CA GLU A 9 -5.59 -12.07 -20.42
C GLU A 9 -6.42 -11.38 -19.30
N ALA A 10 -7.05 -12.15 -18.41
CA ALA A 10 -7.67 -11.62 -17.19
C ALA A 10 -6.67 -11.41 -16.03
N TYR A 11 -5.51 -12.08 -16.11
CA TYR A 11 -4.38 -11.96 -15.18
C TYR A 11 -3.31 -10.97 -15.69
N GLU A 12 -3.34 -10.53 -16.96
CA GLU A 12 -2.44 -9.51 -17.53
C GLU A 12 -3.02 -8.09 -17.51
N LYS A 13 -4.21 -7.93 -16.92
CA LYS A 13 -4.63 -6.65 -16.34
C LYS A 13 -3.91 -6.34 -15.01
N GLU A 14 -2.90 -7.15 -14.66
CA GLU A 14 -2.15 -7.15 -13.40
C GLU A 14 -0.80 -6.43 -13.44
N HIS A 15 -0.32 -5.84 -14.55
CA HIS A 15 1.05 -5.29 -14.56
C HIS A 15 1.20 -3.88 -15.18
N TYR A 16 0.93 -2.85 -14.38
CA TYR A 16 1.43 -1.46 -14.55
C TYR A 16 0.63 -0.47 -15.42
N SER A 17 -0.59 -0.15 -15.04
CA SER A 17 -1.18 1.17 -15.36
C SER A 17 -2.23 1.59 -14.34
N ILE A 18 -1.80 2.03 -13.16
CA ILE A 18 -2.64 2.84 -12.27
C ILE A 18 -1.72 3.87 -11.60
N ASP A 19 -1.84 5.14 -12.01
CA ASP A 19 -1.31 6.31 -11.31
C ASP A 19 -1.29 6.10 -9.80
N PRO A 20 -0.22 6.45 -9.05
CA PRO A 20 -0.04 6.00 -7.68
C PRO A 20 -1.28 6.37 -6.86
N PRO A 21 -2.17 5.40 -6.59
CA PRO A 21 -3.40 5.70 -5.90
C PRO A 21 -2.97 5.97 -4.47
N ASP A 22 -3.55 6.99 -3.86
CA ASP A 22 -3.58 7.29 -2.42
C ASP A 22 -2.54 6.53 -1.54
N PRO A 23 -1.69 7.22 -0.75
CA PRO A 23 -0.62 6.60 0.07
C PRO A 23 -1.01 5.32 0.82
N ILE A 24 -2.26 5.21 1.24
CA ILE A 24 -2.79 4.03 1.94
C ILE A 24 -2.93 2.82 1.02
N GLU A 25 -3.38 3.00 -0.22
CA GLU A 25 -3.46 1.91 -1.20
C GLU A 25 -2.07 1.40 -1.56
N ALA A 26 -1.06 2.26 -1.64
CA ALA A 26 0.33 1.84 -1.81
C ALA A 26 0.84 0.97 -0.64
N ILE A 27 0.44 1.29 0.59
CA ILE A 27 0.77 0.47 1.77
C ILE A 27 0.08 -0.88 1.70
N LYS A 28 -1.23 -0.91 1.41
CA LYS A 28 -2.00 -2.16 1.29
C LYS A 28 -1.46 -3.06 0.17
N PHE A 29 -1.14 -2.47 -0.98
CA PHE A 29 -0.54 -3.18 -2.10
C PHE A 29 0.81 -3.80 -1.71
N ARG A 30 1.66 -3.04 -1.01
CA ARG A 30 2.91 -3.59 -0.49
C ARG A 30 2.67 -4.72 0.52
N MET A 31 1.66 -4.59 1.38
CA MET A 31 1.30 -5.66 2.32
C MET A 31 0.90 -6.93 1.59
N GLU A 32 0.07 -6.83 0.55
CA GLU A 32 -0.36 -7.97 -0.25
C GLU A 32 0.81 -8.63 -0.98
N GLN A 33 1.63 -7.84 -1.68
CA GLN A 33 2.78 -8.36 -2.42
C GLN A 33 3.85 -9.02 -1.55
N SER A 34 4.03 -8.54 -0.31
CA SER A 34 5.06 -9.02 0.61
C SER A 34 4.50 -9.91 1.73
N GLY A 35 3.21 -10.23 1.71
CA GLY A 35 2.54 -11.01 2.77
C GLY A 35 2.60 -10.37 4.15
N LEU A 36 2.72 -9.04 4.25
CA LEU A 36 2.86 -8.34 5.52
C LEU A 36 1.52 -8.24 6.24
N THR A 37 1.55 -8.44 7.55
CA THR A 37 0.41 -8.23 8.42
C THR A 37 0.43 -6.83 9.04
N VAL A 38 -0.67 -6.45 9.69
CA VAL A 38 -0.76 -5.20 10.46
C VAL A 38 0.31 -5.15 11.57
N LYS A 39 0.67 -6.29 12.16
CA LYS A 39 1.69 -6.37 13.20
C LYS A 39 3.08 -6.02 12.65
N ASP A 40 3.36 -6.39 11.40
CA ASP A 40 4.65 -6.14 10.76
C ASP A 40 4.85 -4.65 10.45
N LEU A 41 3.78 -3.88 10.32
CA LEU A 41 3.84 -2.43 10.13
C LEU A 41 4.04 -1.64 11.44
N GLU A 42 3.93 -2.29 12.61
CA GLU A 42 4.05 -1.60 13.90
C GLU A 42 5.37 -0.85 14.10
N PRO A 43 6.53 -1.39 13.70
CA PRO A 43 7.80 -0.66 13.81
C PRO A 43 7.84 0.65 13.01
N ALA A 44 7.11 0.73 11.90
CA ALA A 44 7.10 1.93 11.06
C ALA A 44 6.05 2.96 11.47
N ILE A 45 4.86 2.51 11.88
CA ILE A 45 3.70 3.37 12.12
C ILE A 45 3.40 3.54 13.62
N GLY A 46 3.66 2.51 14.44
CA GLY A 46 3.30 2.40 15.86
C GLY A 46 2.32 1.25 16.10
N LYS A 47 1.79 1.11 17.33
CA LYS A 47 0.90 0.00 17.72
C LYS A 47 -0.24 -0.26 16.71
N SER A 48 -0.73 -1.51 16.65
CA SER A 48 -1.81 -1.98 15.75
C SER A 48 -3.00 -1.00 15.62
N ASN A 49 -3.49 -0.42 16.72
CA ASN A 49 -4.59 0.56 16.66
C ASN A 49 -4.27 1.74 15.74
N ARG A 50 -3.03 2.26 15.80
CA ARG A 50 -2.55 3.36 14.97
C ARG A 50 -2.36 2.93 13.52
N VAL A 51 -1.92 1.69 13.29
CA VAL A 51 -1.85 1.12 11.93
C VAL A 51 -3.25 1.09 11.32
N TYR A 52 -4.25 0.57 12.04
CA TYR A 52 -5.63 0.57 11.57
C TYR A 52 -6.19 1.98 11.36
N GLU A 53 -5.86 2.97 12.20
CA GLU A 53 -6.27 4.36 11.97
C GLU A 53 -5.72 4.91 10.65
N VAL A 54 -4.46 4.62 10.34
CA VAL A 54 -3.81 5.03 9.09
C VAL A 54 -4.43 4.29 7.90
N LEU A 55 -4.55 2.96 7.97
CA LEU A 55 -5.14 2.14 6.90
C LEU A 55 -6.61 2.49 6.61
N ASN A 56 -7.33 3.02 7.60
CA ASN A 56 -8.71 3.49 7.45
C ASN A 56 -8.82 5.01 7.20
N ARG A 57 -7.72 5.71 6.91
CA ARG A 57 -7.70 7.16 6.63
C ARG A 57 -8.26 8.03 7.77
N LYS A 58 -8.32 7.49 9.00
CA LYS A 58 -8.68 8.26 10.20
C LYS A 58 -7.53 9.13 10.66
N ARG A 59 -6.30 8.75 10.32
CA ARG A 59 -5.07 9.47 10.64
C ARG A 59 -4.17 9.59 9.42
N ASN A 60 -3.64 10.79 9.19
CA ASN A 60 -2.66 11.04 8.14
C ASN A 60 -1.29 10.47 8.50
N LEU A 61 -0.51 10.09 7.49
CA LEU A 61 0.89 9.71 7.66
C LEU A 61 1.70 10.92 8.15
N THR A 62 2.61 10.68 9.11
CA THR A 62 3.58 11.68 9.53
C THR A 62 4.91 11.45 8.82
N LEU A 63 5.75 12.48 8.72
CA LEU A 63 7.06 12.36 8.08
C LEU A 63 7.95 11.22 8.66
N PRO A 64 8.00 10.99 9.98
CA PRO A 64 8.68 9.81 10.53
C PRO A 64 8.10 8.48 10.01
N MET A 65 6.78 8.34 9.91
CA MET A 65 6.16 7.13 9.37
C MET A 65 6.54 6.91 7.91
N ILE A 66 6.52 7.98 7.10
CA ILE A 66 6.88 7.93 5.69
C ILE A 66 8.32 7.43 5.53
N ARG A 67 9.26 8.00 6.30
CA ARG A 67 10.66 7.57 6.28
C ARG A 67 10.82 6.10 6.68
N ASN A 68 10.13 5.67 7.73
CA ASN A 68 10.20 4.28 8.18
C ASN A 68 9.57 3.32 7.16
N LEU A 69 8.41 3.66 6.59
CA LEU A 69 7.75 2.86 5.57
C LEU A 69 8.61 2.71 4.31
N HIS A 70 9.28 3.79 3.92
CA HIS A 70 10.24 3.77 2.83
C HIS A 70 11.45 2.89 3.15
N GLY A 71 12.10 3.11 4.29
CA GLY A 71 13.32 2.40 4.66
C GLY A 71 13.12 0.91 4.97
N MET A 72 11.98 0.55 5.58
CA MET A 72 11.72 -0.83 6.03
C MET A 72 11.01 -1.67 4.98
N PHE A 73 10.10 -1.08 4.20
CA PHE A 73 9.25 -1.83 3.27
C PHE A 73 9.46 -1.44 1.81
N GLY A 74 10.40 -0.52 1.52
CA GLY A 74 10.75 -0.14 0.16
C GLY A 74 9.62 0.58 -0.59
N ILE A 75 8.67 1.19 0.14
CA ILE A 75 7.57 1.95 -0.47
C ILE A 75 8.14 3.31 -0.93
N PRO A 76 8.00 3.72 -2.20
CA PRO A 76 8.56 4.99 -2.66
C PRO A 76 8.02 6.19 -1.87
N ALA A 77 8.93 7.06 -1.40
CA ALA A 77 8.55 8.22 -0.60
C ALA A 77 7.65 9.19 -1.37
N ASP A 78 7.88 9.35 -2.68
CA ASP A 78 7.05 10.20 -3.56
C ASP A 78 5.58 9.78 -3.61
N VAL A 79 5.29 8.50 -3.36
CA VAL A 79 3.92 7.98 -3.28
C VAL A 79 3.31 8.26 -1.91
N LEU A 80 4.10 8.15 -0.84
CA LEU A 80 3.66 8.33 0.53
C LEU A 80 3.43 9.80 0.93
N ILE A 81 4.06 10.74 0.23
CA ILE A 81 3.96 12.19 0.48
C ILE A 81 2.70 12.79 -0.16
N LYS A 82 2.07 12.10 -1.11
CA LYS A 82 0.85 12.59 -1.76
C LYS A 82 -0.27 12.81 -0.73
N PRO A 83 -1.09 13.87 -0.87
CA PRO A 83 -2.25 14.04 -0.02
C PRO A 83 -3.19 12.84 -0.18
N THR A 84 -3.69 12.32 0.95
CA THR A 84 -4.68 11.23 0.90
C THR A 84 -6.00 11.82 0.42
N ASN A 85 -6.47 11.40 -0.75
CA ASN A 85 -7.76 11.85 -1.27
C ASN A 85 -8.85 11.11 -0.48
N LYS A 86 -9.55 11.84 0.41
CA LYS A 86 -10.84 11.35 0.93
C LYS A 86 -11.80 11.32 -0.25
N THR A 87 -12.15 10.12 -0.72
CA THR A 87 -13.30 9.98 -1.63
C THR A 87 -14.52 10.60 -0.96
N PRO A 88 -15.26 11.50 -1.63
CA PRO A 88 -16.49 12.07 -1.10
C PRO A 88 -17.58 11.01 -0.87
#